data_AF-A0A956G5S6-F1
#
_entry.id   AF-A0A956G5S6-F1
#
_cell.length_a   1.000
_cell.length_b   1.000
_cell.length_c   1.000
_cell.angle_alpha   90.00
_cell.angle_beta   90.00
_cell.angle_gamma   90.00
#
_symmetry.space_group_name_H-M   'P 1'
#
loop_
_entity.id
_entity.type
_entity.pdbx_description
1 polymer ?
#
loop_
_entity_poly.entity_id
_entity_poly.type
_entity_poly.pdbx_seq_one_letter_code
_entity_poly.pdbx_strand_id
1 'polypeptide(L)'
;MRRALAALALVIVASGCPARGPTAHSGPSRRVASARSAQLVGQSAAFTPSKTYDTREPCKLGVVEQLALREVRRAAVSLSRVPPSTDEAIRRATVEICRGLPRTGPPAAALVEFGLRTHGLVEPPPHMVISDIGSSAEQAVRALGSRLAAVLKSGSYNRVGIAMCRPQMTPDLSRLVIALAESRVQITPIPRAWKLGAAYRLAAQVDVSYSGLQLVVADPAGKVNTRAMIGSGSHHHQRLRCRARGVYRVEITGRGKFGSEVLANFPIYCGRAAPTSVRFARSIGELGSVAELEAEVVRLTNERRRRASLPVLLPHAALAKVARAHSLDMKANNFVGHLSPTTGSPASRVKRAKIPYMVVRENVARAYSPSEAIIELMNSPAHRGNILSDDVTHIGVGVVVDSSASTPVLLVTQNFIRPATPYNPATAQADALEIIRRARRKAGARSLVRYDKLEVLAERYVKALTADKKTQAAADAMLSGWLKSGKLGLKRVDGLLVKLTALESLASAKELLRRGLTHVGLAVARTAERVVVFVLFGKR
;
A
#
# COMPACT_ATOMS: atom_id res chain seq x y z
N MET A 1 -0.01 11.62 -75.29
CA MET A 1 1.43 11.80 -75.02
C MET A 1 1.97 10.55 -74.33
N ARG A 2 2.97 9.90 -74.96
CA ARG A 2 4.02 8.98 -74.43
C ARG A 2 3.63 8.11 -73.20
N ARG A 3 3.31 6.81 -73.34
CA ARG A 3 4.21 5.63 -73.48
C ARG A 3 5.51 5.70 -72.66
N ALA A 4 5.66 4.74 -71.73
CA ALA A 4 6.86 3.95 -71.39
C ALA A 4 6.79 3.49 -69.91
N LEU A 5 7.19 2.31 -69.45
CA LEU A 5 7.67 1.04 -70.04
C LEU A 5 7.87 0.09 -68.84
N ALA A 6 7.40 -1.16 -68.98
CA ALA A 6 8.07 -2.42 -68.67
C ALA A 6 8.91 -2.57 -67.37
N ALA A 7 8.60 -3.49 -66.44
CA ALA A 7 8.65 -4.97 -66.50
C ALA A 7 10.04 -5.58 -66.25
N LEU A 8 10.00 -6.82 -65.71
CA LEU A 8 11.05 -7.82 -65.40
C LEU A 8 11.73 -7.73 -64.02
N ALA A 9 11.96 -8.82 -63.26
CA ALA A 9 11.70 -10.27 -63.41
C ALA A 9 11.78 -10.90 -61.98
N LEU A 10 10.88 -11.80 -61.56
CA LEU A 10 10.96 -13.29 -61.61
C LEU A 10 12.23 -13.84 -60.93
N VAL A 11 12.19 -14.72 -59.89
CA VAL A 11 12.20 -16.20 -60.07
C VAL A 11 12.27 -16.97 -58.71
N ILE A 12 11.36 -17.97 -58.55
CA ILE A 12 11.55 -19.37 -58.06
C ILE A 12 11.77 -19.61 -56.52
N VAL A 13 11.24 -20.63 -55.80
CA VAL A 13 10.62 -21.96 -56.07
C VAL A 13 9.49 -22.25 -55.05
N ALA A 14 8.51 -23.07 -55.45
CA ALA A 14 7.53 -23.73 -54.60
C ALA A 14 7.93 -25.18 -54.25
N SER A 15 7.58 -25.65 -53.06
CA SER A 15 7.47 -27.08 -52.70
C SER A 15 6.91 -27.17 -51.27
N GLY A 16 5.89 -27.91 -50.87
CA GLY A 16 4.99 -28.88 -51.50
C GLY A 16 4.09 -29.44 -50.36
N CYS A 17 2.87 -29.86 -50.66
CA CYS A 17 2.12 -30.85 -49.86
C CYS A 17 2.58 -32.27 -50.29
N PRO A 18 2.29 -33.40 -49.59
CA PRO A 18 1.14 -33.66 -48.68
C PRO A 18 1.48 -34.59 -47.46
N ALA A 19 0.47 -34.94 -46.64
CA ALA A 19 0.03 -36.33 -46.38
C ALA A 19 -0.59 -36.62 -44.99
N ARG A 20 -1.75 -37.30 -45.06
CA ARG A 20 -2.25 -38.46 -44.26
C ARG A 20 -2.50 -38.32 -42.75
N GLY A 21 -3.75 -38.58 -42.36
CA GLY A 21 -4.12 -39.09 -41.03
C GLY A 21 -3.72 -40.57 -40.85
N PRO A 22 -3.75 -41.09 -39.61
CA PRO A 22 -4.90 -41.94 -39.26
C PRO A 22 -5.32 -41.95 -37.77
N THR A 23 -6.56 -42.43 -37.56
CA THR A 23 -7.13 -43.27 -36.49
C THR A 23 -7.06 -42.89 -35.00
N ALA A 24 -8.22 -43.11 -34.37
CA ALA A 24 -8.57 -42.86 -32.98
C ALA A 24 -7.95 -43.82 -31.95
N HIS A 25 -7.70 -43.31 -30.74
CA HIS A 25 -7.78 -44.08 -29.51
C HIS A 25 -8.51 -43.26 -28.43
N SER A 26 -9.65 -43.76 -27.98
CA SER A 26 -10.41 -43.29 -26.84
C SER A 26 -9.93 -43.99 -25.57
N GLY A 27 -9.52 -43.21 -24.57
CA GLY A 27 -9.26 -43.66 -23.20
C GLY A 27 -9.85 -42.63 -22.21
N PRO A 28 -10.44 -43.06 -21.08
CA PRO A 28 -11.22 -42.17 -20.24
C PRO A 28 -10.30 -41.31 -19.37
N SER A 29 -10.10 -40.05 -19.76
CA SER A 29 -9.48 -39.05 -18.90
C SER A 29 -10.52 -38.53 -17.90
N ARG A 30 -10.26 -38.80 -16.61
CA ARG A 30 -10.95 -38.19 -15.46
C ARG A 30 -11.05 -36.69 -15.66
N ARG A 31 -12.28 -36.16 -15.70
CA ARG A 31 -12.57 -34.73 -15.67
C ARG A 31 -12.12 -34.14 -14.33
N VAL A 32 -10.87 -33.68 -14.26
CA VAL A 32 -10.51 -32.58 -13.37
C VAL A 32 -11.06 -31.33 -14.02
N ALA A 33 -11.98 -30.64 -13.34
CA ALA A 33 -12.48 -29.35 -13.77
C ALA A 33 -11.30 -28.36 -13.88
N SER A 34 -10.77 -28.20 -15.09
CA SER A 34 -9.83 -27.13 -15.38
C SER A 34 -10.59 -25.82 -15.26
N ALA A 35 -10.23 -25.00 -14.28
CA ALA A 35 -10.60 -23.59 -14.25
C ALA A 35 -10.35 -23.01 -15.66
N ARG A 36 -11.42 -22.52 -16.30
CA ARG A 36 -11.29 -21.77 -17.55
C ARG A 36 -10.30 -20.64 -17.29
N SER A 37 -9.09 -20.78 -17.82
CA SER A 37 -8.16 -19.68 -17.91
C SER A 37 -8.81 -18.66 -18.84
N ALA A 38 -9.47 -17.65 -18.27
CA ALA A 38 -10.00 -16.55 -19.04
C ALA A 38 -8.83 -15.94 -19.82
N GLN A 39 -8.81 -16.13 -21.14
CA GLN A 39 -7.90 -15.41 -22.02
C GLN A 39 -8.18 -13.92 -21.84
N LEU A 40 -7.30 -13.25 -21.09
CA LEU A 40 -7.31 -11.80 -20.89
C LEU A 40 -6.94 -11.16 -22.22
N VAL A 41 -7.93 -10.85 -23.07
CA VAL A 41 -7.71 -9.98 -24.23
C VAL A 41 -7.31 -8.60 -23.69
N GLY A 42 -6.02 -8.27 -23.79
CA GLY A 42 -5.48 -7.00 -23.33
C GLY A 42 -5.89 -5.88 -24.28
N GLN A 43 -6.50 -4.83 -23.73
CA GLN A 43 -6.83 -3.61 -24.47
C GLN A 43 -5.69 -2.61 -24.37
N SER A 44 -5.65 -1.65 -25.29
CA SER A 44 -4.72 -0.52 -25.24
C SER A 44 -5.44 0.81 -25.41
N ALA A 45 -5.06 1.80 -24.62
CA ALA A 45 -5.48 3.18 -24.80
C ALA A 45 -4.26 4.08 -25.00
N ALA A 46 -4.34 5.03 -25.92
CA ALA A 46 -3.32 6.02 -26.23
C ALA A 46 -3.81 7.42 -25.83
N PHE A 47 -2.91 8.27 -25.35
CA PHE A 47 -3.23 9.54 -24.73
C PHE A 47 -2.30 10.64 -25.24
N THR A 48 -2.81 11.86 -25.37
CA THR A 48 -2.01 13.06 -25.63
C THR A 48 -1.48 13.62 -24.31
N PRO A 49 -0.19 13.46 -24.00
CA PRO A 49 0.28 13.72 -22.64
C PRO A 49 0.53 15.21 -22.35
N SER A 50 0.32 15.62 -21.09
CA SER A 50 0.85 16.90 -20.62
C SER A 50 2.39 16.88 -20.59
N LYS A 51 3.01 18.06 -20.76
CA LYS A 51 4.47 18.22 -20.63
C LYS A 51 4.91 18.17 -19.16
N THR A 52 4.08 18.68 -18.25
CA THR A 52 4.38 18.85 -16.82
C THR A 52 3.27 18.28 -15.93
N TYR A 53 3.60 18.00 -14.68
CA TYR A 53 2.60 17.78 -13.62
C TYR A 53 2.03 19.11 -13.11
N ASP A 54 0.79 19.08 -12.62
CA ASP A 54 0.01 20.16 -11.99
C ASP A 54 -0.13 21.45 -12.85
N THR A 55 -0.36 21.27 -14.15
CA THR A 55 -0.77 22.35 -15.06
C THR A 55 -2.28 22.58 -14.93
N ARG A 56 -2.68 23.72 -14.35
CA ARG A 56 -4.08 24.10 -14.14
C ARG A 56 -4.55 25.03 -15.26
N GLU A 57 -5.55 24.59 -16.01
CA GLU A 57 -6.12 25.34 -17.14
C GLU A 57 -7.65 25.47 -17.00
N PRO A 58 -8.25 26.55 -17.52
CA PRO A 58 -9.71 26.69 -17.60
C PRO A 58 -10.33 25.58 -18.45
N CYS A 59 -11.49 25.12 -18.00
CA CYS A 59 -12.20 24.01 -18.60
C CYS A 59 -13.32 24.50 -19.52
N LYS A 60 -13.32 24.11 -20.80
CA LYS A 60 -14.45 24.36 -21.72
C LYS A 60 -15.39 23.16 -21.72
N LEU A 61 -16.62 23.34 -21.24
CA LEU A 61 -17.63 22.29 -21.10
C LEU A 61 -18.72 22.39 -22.19
N GLY A 62 -19.13 21.24 -22.71
CA GLY A 62 -20.29 21.09 -23.58
C GLY A 62 -21.61 21.22 -22.82
N VAL A 63 -22.74 21.25 -23.55
CA VAL A 63 -24.08 21.51 -22.97
C VAL A 63 -24.46 20.52 -21.86
N VAL A 64 -24.28 19.22 -22.08
CA VAL A 64 -24.60 18.18 -21.08
C VAL A 64 -23.65 18.24 -19.88
N GLU A 65 -22.38 18.56 -20.11
CA GLU A 65 -21.40 18.70 -19.03
C GLU A 65 -21.68 19.93 -18.16
N GLN A 66 -22.19 21.02 -18.75
CA GLN A 66 -22.68 22.19 -18.02
C GLN A 66 -23.94 21.87 -17.20
N LEU A 67 -24.87 21.07 -17.74
CA LEU A 67 -26.02 20.57 -16.98
C LEU A 67 -25.56 19.77 -15.76
N ALA A 68 -24.63 18.84 -15.96
CA ALA A 68 -24.05 18.04 -14.88
C ALA A 68 -23.32 18.91 -13.85
N LEU A 69 -22.57 19.93 -14.27
CA LEU A 69 -21.91 20.87 -13.37
C LEU A 69 -22.92 21.64 -12.51
N ARG A 70 -24.05 22.05 -13.08
CA ARG A 70 -25.14 22.70 -12.31
C ARG A 70 -25.70 21.77 -11.24
N GLU A 71 -25.89 20.49 -11.56
CA GLU A 71 -26.37 19.52 -10.58
C GLU A 71 -25.34 19.24 -9.46
N VAL A 72 -24.04 19.14 -9.80
CA VAL A 72 -22.97 19.05 -8.80
C VAL A 72 -22.99 20.27 -7.86
N ARG A 73 -23.13 21.48 -8.42
CA ARG A 73 -23.23 22.72 -7.62
C ARG A 73 -24.47 22.71 -6.72
N ARG A 74 -25.62 22.33 -7.25
CA ARG A 74 -26.87 22.21 -6.49
C ARG A 74 -26.73 21.24 -5.32
N ALA A 75 -26.16 20.07 -5.56
CA ALA A 75 -25.90 19.06 -4.53
C ALA A 75 -24.92 19.59 -3.46
N ALA A 76 -23.85 20.28 -3.85
CA ALA A 76 -22.91 20.89 -2.90
C ALA A 76 -23.57 21.97 -2.03
N VAL A 77 -24.34 22.88 -2.63
CA VAL A 77 -25.08 23.93 -1.92
C VAL A 77 -26.11 23.35 -0.97
N SER A 78 -26.81 22.27 -1.35
CA SER A 78 -27.78 21.59 -0.47
C SER A 78 -27.14 21.00 0.80
N LEU A 79 -25.82 20.79 0.78
CA LEU A 79 -25.03 20.30 1.91
C LEU A 79 -24.27 21.43 2.62
N SER A 80 -24.55 22.69 2.29
CA SER A 80 -23.82 23.87 2.76
C SER A 80 -22.31 23.79 2.52
N ARG A 81 -21.91 23.19 1.38
CA ARG A 81 -20.50 23.07 0.96
C ARG A 81 -20.19 24.01 -0.19
N VAL A 82 -18.93 24.45 -0.25
CA VAL A 82 -18.40 25.18 -1.40
C VAL A 82 -18.37 24.22 -2.60
N PRO A 83 -19.01 24.57 -3.74
CA PRO A 83 -18.97 23.70 -4.91
C PRO A 83 -17.55 23.53 -5.47
N PRO A 84 -17.20 22.33 -5.96
CA PRO A 84 -15.89 22.09 -6.57
C PRO A 84 -15.71 22.94 -7.83
N SER A 85 -14.49 23.44 -8.05
CA SER A 85 -14.13 24.16 -9.27
C SER A 85 -13.83 23.19 -10.40
N THR A 86 -14.13 23.58 -11.64
CA THR A 86 -13.83 22.75 -12.81
C THR A 86 -12.34 22.67 -13.05
N ASP A 87 -11.86 21.50 -13.45
CA ASP A 87 -10.46 21.28 -13.74
C ASP A 87 -10.23 20.56 -15.07
N GLU A 88 -9.47 21.21 -15.95
CA GLU A 88 -9.23 20.73 -17.30
C GLU A 88 -8.34 19.48 -17.36
N ALA A 89 -7.40 19.32 -16.42
CA ALA A 89 -6.56 18.12 -16.37
C ALA A 89 -7.42 16.91 -15.95
N ILE A 90 -8.25 17.08 -14.91
CA ILE A 90 -9.21 16.04 -14.51
C ILE A 90 -10.15 15.74 -15.68
N ARG A 91 -10.72 16.76 -16.33
CA ARG A 91 -11.63 16.57 -17.46
C ARG A 91 -11.00 15.76 -18.59
N ARG A 92 -9.79 16.12 -19.05
CA ARG A 92 -9.09 15.39 -20.12
C ARG A 92 -8.86 13.93 -19.76
N ALA A 93 -8.44 13.66 -18.52
CA ALA A 93 -8.34 12.29 -18.03
C ALA A 93 -9.71 11.58 -18.05
N THR A 94 -10.78 12.24 -17.58
CA THR A 94 -12.14 11.70 -17.57
C THR A 94 -12.63 11.34 -18.98
N VAL A 95 -12.34 12.16 -20.01
CA VAL A 95 -12.71 11.86 -21.41
C VAL A 95 -12.09 10.54 -21.88
N GLU A 96 -10.79 10.37 -21.67
CA GLU A 96 -10.08 9.16 -22.13
C GLU A 96 -10.46 7.92 -21.32
N ILE A 97 -10.66 8.08 -20.01
CA ILE A 97 -11.16 7.01 -19.13
C ILE A 97 -12.57 6.60 -19.58
N CYS A 98 -13.43 7.57 -19.89
CA CYS A 98 -14.78 7.32 -20.36
C CYS A 98 -14.78 6.48 -21.65
N ARG A 99 -13.89 6.78 -22.60
CA ARG A 99 -13.76 6.01 -23.86
C ARG A 99 -13.40 4.55 -23.65
N GLY A 100 -12.64 4.23 -22.59
CA GLY A 100 -12.25 2.86 -22.25
C GLY A 100 -13.18 2.17 -21.24
N LEU A 101 -14.37 2.72 -20.95
CA LEU A 101 -15.31 2.10 -20.03
C LEU A 101 -15.87 0.78 -20.56
N PRO A 102 -16.02 -0.24 -19.70
CA PRO A 102 -16.76 -1.45 -20.06
C PRO A 102 -18.27 -1.17 -20.12
N ARG A 103 -19.05 -2.11 -20.68
CA ARG A 103 -20.52 -2.07 -20.63
C ARG A 103 -21.04 -2.00 -19.20
N THR A 104 -20.49 -2.83 -18.32
CA THR A 104 -20.86 -2.94 -16.90
C THR A 104 -19.61 -2.93 -16.02
N GLY A 105 -19.76 -2.43 -14.79
CA GLY A 105 -18.68 -2.37 -13.82
C GLY A 105 -17.77 -1.14 -13.95
N PRO A 106 -16.77 -1.03 -13.07
CA PRO A 106 -15.88 0.14 -13.01
C PRO A 106 -14.85 0.16 -14.15
N PRO A 107 -14.23 1.33 -14.43
CA PRO A 107 -13.10 1.41 -15.34
C PRO A 107 -11.93 0.53 -14.86
N ALA A 108 -11.08 0.11 -15.79
CA ALA A 108 -9.86 -0.60 -15.43
C ALA A 108 -8.90 0.34 -14.66
N ALA A 109 -8.39 -0.12 -13.51
CA ALA A 109 -7.46 0.64 -12.66
C ALA A 109 -6.28 1.24 -13.43
N ALA A 110 -5.66 0.44 -14.30
CA ALA A 110 -4.52 0.86 -15.09
C ALA A 110 -4.90 1.97 -16.09
N LEU A 111 -6.13 1.97 -16.60
CA LEU A 111 -6.65 3.04 -17.46
C LEU A 111 -6.83 4.34 -16.66
N VAL A 112 -7.44 4.26 -15.47
CA VAL A 112 -7.64 5.41 -14.59
C VAL A 112 -6.32 6.04 -14.19
N GLU A 113 -5.42 5.25 -13.60
CA GLU A 113 -4.13 5.71 -13.13
C GLU A 113 -3.30 6.34 -14.26
N PHE A 114 -3.26 5.66 -15.41
CA PHE A 114 -2.52 6.14 -16.56
C PHE A 114 -3.10 7.44 -17.09
N GLY A 115 -4.42 7.54 -17.24
CA GLY A 115 -5.09 8.75 -17.74
C GLY A 115 -4.82 9.95 -16.85
N LEU A 116 -5.01 9.81 -15.54
CA LEU A 116 -4.80 10.90 -14.57
C LEU A 116 -3.34 11.41 -14.62
N ARG A 117 -2.37 10.49 -14.54
CA ARG A 117 -0.94 10.84 -14.56
C ARG A 117 -0.48 11.39 -15.90
N THR A 118 -1.08 10.93 -16.99
CA THR A 118 -0.76 11.41 -18.34
C THR A 118 -1.18 12.86 -18.54
N HIS A 119 -2.28 13.27 -17.90
CA HIS A 119 -2.74 14.65 -17.88
C HIS A 119 -2.17 15.49 -16.73
N GLY A 120 -1.14 14.98 -16.04
CA GLY A 120 -0.37 15.76 -15.09
C GLY A 120 -0.99 15.86 -13.69
N LEU A 121 -2.02 15.06 -13.37
CA LEU A 121 -2.55 15.04 -12.01
C LEU A 121 -1.53 14.41 -11.06
N VAL A 122 -1.48 14.97 -9.85
CA VAL A 122 -0.61 14.51 -8.78
C VAL A 122 -1.42 13.94 -7.62
N GLU A 123 -2.69 14.28 -7.51
CA GLU A 123 -3.56 13.80 -6.45
C GLU A 123 -3.89 12.30 -6.58
N PRO A 124 -4.32 11.65 -5.49
CA PRO A 124 -4.98 10.35 -5.56
C PRO A 124 -6.16 10.34 -6.55
N PRO A 125 -6.53 9.17 -7.09
CA PRO A 125 -7.62 9.07 -8.06
C PRO A 125 -8.95 9.66 -7.56
N PRO A 126 -9.70 10.38 -8.43
CA PRO A 126 -10.97 10.98 -8.07
C PRO A 126 -12.07 9.94 -7.89
N HIS A 127 -13.10 10.31 -7.13
CA HIS A 127 -14.34 9.54 -7.09
C HIS A 127 -15.11 9.77 -8.40
N MET A 128 -15.42 8.70 -9.13
CA MET A 128 -16.11 8.73 -10.40
C MET A 128 -17.57 8.33 -10.25
N VAL A 129 -18.46 9.25 -10.63
CA VAL A 129 -19.89 9.03 -10.78
C VAL A 129 -20.16 8.79 -12.26
N ILE A 130 -20.48 7.56 -12.61
CA ILE A 130 -20.75 7.13 -14.00
C ILE A 130 -22.24 6.90 -14.17
N SER A 131 -22.81 7.41 -15.27
CA SER A 131 -24.23 7.28 -15.60
C SER A 131 -24.45 7.09 -17.09
N ASP A 132 -25.53 6.39 -17.42
CA ASP A 132 -25.96 6.15 -18.79
C ASP A 132 -26.89 7.29 -19.22
N ILE A 133 -26.61 7.89 -20.37
CA ILE A 133 -27.46 8.92 -20.95
C ILE A 133 -28.40 8.25 -21.95
N GLY A 134 -29.67 8.12 -21.56
CA GLY A 134 -30.76 7.65 -22.40
C GLY A 134 -31.30 8.73 -23.33
N SER A 135 -32.62 8.73 -23.57
CA SER A 135 -33.28 9.68 -24.49
C SER A 135 -33.25 11.14 -24.03
N SER A 136 -33.10 11.41 -22.72
CA SER A 136 -33.02 12.77 -22.16
C SER A 136 -31.80 12.91 -21.25
N ALA A 137 -30.84 13.72 -21.69
CA ALA A 137 -29.67 14.07 -20.89
C ALA A 137 -30.04 14.82 -19.61
N GLU A 138 -31.06 15.68 -19.65
CA GLU A 138 -31.50 16.40 -18.46
C GLU A 138 -32.09 15.50 -17.39
N GLN A 139 -32.95 14.55 -17.77
CA GLN A 139 -33.53 13.60 -16.82
C GLN A 139 -32.44 12.72 -16.21
N ALA A 140 -31.50 12.24 -17.03
CA ALA A 140 -30.37 11.44 -16.58
C ALA A 140 -29.48 12.22 -15.59
N VAL A 141 -29.19 13.50 -15.88
CA VAL A 141 -28.43 14.37 -14.96
C VAL A 141 -29.20 14.63 -13.66
N ARG A 142 -30.49 14.97 -13.73
CA ARG A 142 -31.32 15.22 -12.53
C ARG A 142 -31.39 13.99 -11.62
N ALA A 143 -31.45 12.80 -12.20
CA ALA A 143 -31.44 11.54 -11.45
C ALA A 143 -30.15 11.32 -10.63
N LEU A 144 -29.06 12.05 -10.93
CA LEU A 144 -27.82 11.97 -10.17
C LEU A 144 -27.83 12.77 -8.87
N GLY A 145 -28.80 13.67 -8.63
CA GLY A 145 -28.76 14.62 -7.52
C GLY A 145 -28.54 13.99 -6.14
N SER A 146 -29.35 12.99 -5.77
CA SER A 146 -29.21 12.30 -4.47
C SER A 146 -27.88 11.55 -4.34
N ARG A 147 -27.42 10.91 -5.43
CA ARG A 147 -26.13 10.23 -5.49
C ARG A 147 -24.97 11.21 -5.36
N LEU A 148 -25.03 12.35 -6.04
CA LEU A 148 -24.03 13.41 -5.97
C LEU A 148 -23.99 13.99 -4.56
N ALA A 149 -25.13 14.17 -3.90
CA ALA A 149 -25.15 14.59 -2.50
C ALA A 149 -24.51 13.54 -1.57
N ALA A 150 -24.78 12.25 -1.76
CA ALA A 150 -24.15 11.19 -0.97
C ALA A 150 -22.62 11.19 -1.14
N VAL A 151 -22.13 11.28 -2.39
CA VAL A 151 -20.70 11.36 -2.68
C VAL A 151 -20.10 12.64 -2.08
N LEU A 152 -20.68 13.80 -2.35
CA LEU A 152 -20.19 15.08 -1.83
C LEU A 152 -20.21 15.15 -0.31
N LYS A 153 -21.04 14.36 0.39
CA LYS A 153 -21.04 14.24 1.84
C LYS A 153 -19.84 13.44 2.37
N SER A 154 -19.37 12.43 1.63
CA SER A 154 -18.32 11.49 2.06
C SER A 154 -16.89 12.02 1.95
N GLY A 155 -16.68 13.18 1.31
CA GLY A 155 -15.34 13.70 1.04
C GLY A 155 -15.33 15.21 0.81
N SER A 156 -14.16 15.83 0.92
CA SER A 156 -13.98 17.28 0.76
C SER A 156 -13.58 17.65 -0.66
N TYR A 157 -14.39 17.23 -1.64
CA TYR A 157 -14.11 17.42 -3.06
C TYR A 157 -14.15 18.89 -3.44
N ASN A 158 -13.02 19.41 -3.92
CA ASN A 158 -12.85 20.82 -4.31
C ASN A 158 -12.52 21.00 -5.79
N ARG A 159 -12.34 19.91 -6.54
CA ARG A 159 -12.16 19.92 -8.00
C ARG A 159 -13.09 18.92 -8.68
N VAL A 160 -13.54 19.25 -9.88
CA VAL A 160 -14.42 18.39 -10.70
C VAL A 160 -14.00 18.37 -12.17
N GLY A 161 -13.97 17.19 -12.77
CA GLY A 161 -13.86 17.01 -14.22
C GLY A 161 -15.06 16.22 -14.74
N ILE A 162 -15.74 16.73 -15.76
CA ILE A 162 -16.97 16.13 -16.29
C ILE A 162 -16.76 15.82 -17.76
N ALA A 163 -17.01 14.58 -18.16
CA ALA A 163 -16.94 14.17 -19.56
C ALA A 163 -18.20 13.42 -19.97
N MET A 164 -18.69 13.71 -21.18
CA MET A 164 -19.61 12.83 -21.89
C MET A 164 -18.87 12.12 -23.03
N CYS A 165 -19.11 10.82 -23.20
CA CYS A 165 -18.52 10.07 -24.30
C CYS A 165 -19.39 8.90 -24.75
N ARG A 166 -19.03 8.28 -25.88
CA ARG A 166 -19.45 6.93 -26.23
C ARG A 166 -18.25 5.99 -26.02
N PRO A 167 -18.31 5.00 -25.12
CA PRO A 167 -17.21 4.07 -24.93
C PRO A 167 -16.92 3.30 -26.21
N GLN A 168 -15.65 3.05 -26.50
CA GLN A 168 -15.22 2.36 -27.72
C GLN A 168 -15.82 0.95 -27.84
N MET A 169 -16.04 0.29 -26.69
CA MET A 169 -16.59 -1.07 -26.63
C MET A 169 -18.12 -1.14 -26.71
N THR A 170 -18.80 -0.04 -26.39
CA THR A 170 -20.26 0.06 -26.39
C THR A 170 -20.65 1.39 -27.02
N PRO A 171 -20.40 1.55 -28.34
CA PRO A 171 -20.65 2.81 -29.03
C PRO A 171 -22.14 3.16 -29.09
N ASP A 172 -23.02 2.19 -28.83
CA ASP A 172 -24.46 2.35 -28.67
C ASP A 172 -24.84 3.13 -27.41
N LEU A 173 -23.94 3.19 -26.42
CA LEU A 173 -24.19 3.82 -25.14
C LEU A 173 -23.52 5.18 -25.04
N SER A 174 -24.28 6.18 -24.61
CA SER A 174 -23.72 7.47 -24.17
C SER A 174 -23.50 7.42 -22.66
N ARG A 175 -22.29 7.75 -22.21
CA ARG A 175 -21.89 7.76 -20.80
C ARG A 175 -21.60 9.19 -20.36
N LEU A 176 -22.09 9.56 -19.20
CA LEU A 176 -21.68 10.73 -18.45
C LEU A 176 -20.80 10.29 -17.28
N VAL A 177 -19.63 10.90 -17.14
CA VAL A 177 -18.70 10.65 -16.05
C VAL A 177 -18.38 11.96 -15.35
N ILE A 178 -18.62 11.99 -14.04
CA ILE A 178 -18.28 13.11 -13.16
C ILE A 178 -17.18 12.62 -12.21
N ALA A 179 -15.98 13.16 -12.34
CA ALA A 179 -14.83 12.85 -11.50
C ALA A 179 -14.64 13.96 -10.46
N LEU A 180 -14.84 13.64 -9.18
CA LEU A 180 -14.70 14.54 -8.04
C LEU A 180 -13.37 14.25 -7.33
N ALA A 181 -12.48 15.24 -7.30
CA ALA A 181 -11.16 15.12 -6.68
C ALA A 181 -11.04 15.99 -5.42
N GLU A 182 -10.29 15.47 -4.46
CA GLU A 182 -9.81 16.24 -3.32
C GLU A 182 -8.36 16.64 -3.57
N SER A 183 -8.10 17.95 -3.70
CA SER A 183 -6.75 18.49 -3.81
C SER A 183 -6.40 19.31 -2.58
N ARG A 184 -5.40 18.85 -1.83
CA ARG A 184 -4.86 19.52 -0.63
C ARG A 184 -3.46 20.09 -0.84
N VAL A 185 -2.96 19.99 -2.07
CA VAL A 185 -1.62 20.39 -2.46
C VAL A 185 -1.63 20.97 -3.85
N GLN A 186 -0.82 22.00 -4.06
CA GLN A 186 -0.44 22.51 -5.36
C GLN A 186 1.08 22.45 -5.45
N ILE A 187 1.64 21.83 -6.47
CA ILE A 187 3.08 21.82 -6.70
C ILE A 187 3.46 22.78 -7.82
N THR A 188 4.69 23.28 -7.79
CA THR A 188 5.25 23.93 -8.96
C THR A 188 5.29 22.93 -10.12
N PRO A 189 4.85 23.31 -11.33
CA PRO A 189 4.87 22.39 -12.46
C PRO A 189 6.26 21.83 -12.72
N ILE A 190 6.36 20.50 -12.75
CA ILE A 190 7.61 19.78 -12.99
C ILE A 190 7.48 18.89 -14.23
N PRO A 191 8.52 18.76 -15.07
CA PRO A 191 8.47 17.88 -16.25
C PRO A 191 8.22 16.43 -15.86
N ARG A 192 7.52 15.66 -16.70
CA ARG A 192 7.28 14.23 -16.42
C ARG A 192 8.50 13.37 -16.76
N ALA A 193 9.25 13.72 -17.80
CA ALA A 193 10.45 13.03 -18.25
C ALA A 193 11.70 13.89 -18.00
N TRP A 194 12.71 13.34 -17.33
CA TRP A 194 13.91 14.05 -16.90
C TRP A 194 15.15 13.49 -17.59
N LYS A 195 16.12 14.35 -17.90
CA LYS A 195 17.47 13.91 -18.31
C LYS A 195 18.19 13.25 -17.13
N LEU A 196 18.99 12.22 -17.39
CA LEU A 196 19.81 11.59 -16.35
C LEU A 196 20.76 12.64 -15.73
N GLY A 197 20.88 12.64 -14.40
CA GLY A 197 21.64 13.64 -13.65
C GLY A 197 20.87 14.92 -13.31
N ALA A 198 19.70 15.15 -13.91
CA ALA A 198 18.92 16.36 -13.66
C ALA A 198 18.44 16.44 -12.20
N ALA A 199 18.33 17.67 -11.69
CA ALA A 199 17.82 17.96 -10.37
C ALA A 199 16.78 19.08 -10.44
N TYR A 200 15.65 18.90 -9.77
CA TYR A 200 14.59 19.92 -9.71
C TYR A 200 14.24 20.22 -8.25
N ARG A 201 13.85 21.46 -8.01
CA ARG A 201 13.21 21.88 -6.77
C ARG A 201 11.71 21.63 -6.92
N LEU A 202 11.17 20.74 -6.10
CA LEU A 202 9.73 20.55 -5.94
C LEU A 202 9.27 21.49 -4.83
N ALA A 203 8.63 22.59 -5.19
CA ALA A 203 7.91 23.42 -4.23
C ALA A 203 6.43 23.02 -4.22
N ALA A 204 5.82 23.09 -3.05
CA ALA A 204 4.46 22.67 -2.78
C ALA A 204 3.79 23.70 -1.85
N GLN A 205 2.61 24.16 -2.26
CA GLN A 205 1.67 24.86 -1.40
C GLN A 205 0.69 23.83 -0.85
N VAL A 206 0.65 23.64 0.46
CA VAL A 206 -0.15 22.62 1.15
C VAL A 206 -1.13 23.30 2.09
N ASP A 207 -2.33 22.73 2.21
CA ASP A 207 -3.33 23.13 3.20
C ASP A 207 -2.71 23.10 4.61
N VAL A 208 -2.84 24.20 5.36
CA VAL A 208 -2.21 24.39 6.68
C VAL A 208 -2.73 23.43 7.75
N SER A 209 -3.84 22.74 7.50
CA SER A 209 -4.34 21.67 8.36
C SER A 209 -3.43 20.43 8.40
N TYR A 210 -2.47 20.31 7.47
CA TYR A 210 -1.50 19.22 7.44
C TYR A 210 -0.17 19.62 8.09
N SER A 211 0.38 18.69 8.87
CA SER A 211 1.66 18.86 9.55
C SER A 211 2.64 17.73 9.24
N GLY A 212 3.92 17.90 9.59
CA GLY A 212 4.92 16.84 9.45
C GLY A 212 5.09 16.34 8.01
N LEU A 213 5.10 17.26 7.05
CA LEU A 213 5.15 16.93 5.63
C LEU A 213 6.44 16.20 5.24
N GLN A 214 6.29 15.13 4.46
CA GLN A 214 7.41 14.32 3.99
C GLN A 214 7.37 14.16 2.48
N LEU A 215 8.55 14.15 1.87
CA LEU A 215 8.77 13.65 0.53
C LEU A 215 9.26 12.21 0.61
N VAL A 216 8.48 11.29 0.08
CA VAL A 216 8.81 9.87 -0.03
C VAL A 216 9.12 9.55 -1.49
N VAL A 217 10.29 8.97 -1.74
CA VAL A 217 10.76 8.67 -3.09
C VAL A 217 11.18 7.22 -3.18
N ALA A 218 10.54 6.43 -4.04
CA ALA A 218 11.07 5.14 -4.46
C ALA A 218 11.89 5.32 -5.75
N ASP A 219 13.13 4.86 -5.75
CA ASP A 219 13.97 4.84 -6.94
C ASP A 219 13.61 3.66 -7.88
N PRO A 220 14.20 3.58 -9.09
CA PRO A 220 13.93 2.49 -10.02
C PRO A 220 14.26 1.09 -9.50
N ALA A 221 15.17 0.98 -8.53
CA ALA A 221 15.50 -0.28 -7.86
C ALA A 221 14.50 -0.62 -6.74
N GLY A 222 13.54 0.26 -6.46
CA GLY A 222 12.53 0.11 -5.43
C GLY A 222 12.98 0.55 -4.03
N LYS A 223 14.17 1.14 -3.89
CA LYS A 223 14.65 1.65 -2.61
C LYS A 223 13.89 2.93 -2.27
N VAL A 224 13.25 2.93 -1.10
CA VAL A 224 12.47 4.06 -0.59
C VAL A 224 13.36 4.97 0.26
N ASN A 225 13.29 6.27 0.01
CA ASN A 225 13.94 7.32 0.80
C ASN A 225 12.90 8.36 1.21
N THR A 226 12.84 8.64 2.51
CA THR A 226 11.92 9.63 3.08
C THR A 226 12.70 10.81 3.62
N ARG A 227 12.24 12.03 3.33
CA ARG A 227 12.83 13.28 3.83
C ARG A 227 11.72 14.22 4.26
N ALA A 228 11.95 14.99 5.31
CA ALA A 228 11.06 16.11 5.63
C ALA A 228 11.05 17.11 4.47
N MET A 229 9.88 17.68 4.20
CA MET A 229 9.77 18.88 3.37
C MET A 229 10.31 20.08 4.15
N ILE A 230 10.99 21.00 3.46
CA ILE A 230 11.60 22.19 4.05
C ILE A 230 10.68 23.38 3.84
N GLY A 231 10.29 24.08 4.90
CA GLY A 231 9.42 25.24 4.82
C GLY A 231 8.57 25.43 6.06
N SER A 232 7.67 26.40 6.02
CA SER A 232 6.75 26.74 7.10
C SER A 232 5.41 27.24 6.55
N GLY A 233 4.37 27.22 7.39
CA GLY A 233 3.01 27.56 6.97
C GLY A 233 2.55 26.65 5.82
N SER A 234 2.00 27.25 4.76
CA SER A 234 1.54 26.54 3.58
C SER A 234 2.64 26.26 2.55
N HIS A 235 3.82 26.87 2.64
CA HIS A 235 4.84 26.80 1.59
C HIS A 235 6.01 25.90 1.97
N HIS A 236 6.20 24.85 1.19
CA HIS A 236 7.18 23.81 1.45
C HIS A 236 7.96 23.46 0.19
N HIS A 237 9.15 22.92 0.32
CA HIS A 237 9.93 22.46 -0.82
C HIS A 237 10.92 21.35 -0.48
N GLN A 238 11.34 20.62 -1.50
CA GLN A 238 12.42 19.63 -1.40
C GLN A 238 13.10 19.45 -2.77
N ARG A 239 14.35 18.97 -2.78
CA ARG A 239 15.10 18.69 -4.02
C ARG A 239 15.03 17.22 -4.40
N LEU A 240 14.71 16.99 -5.66
CA LEU A 240 14.68 15.68 -6.30
C LEU A 240 15.84 15.58 -7.30
N ARG A 241 16.44 14.39 -7.45
CA ARG A 241 17.53 14.13 -8.40
C ARG A 241 17.29 12.83 -9.15
N CYS A 242 17.41 12.87 -10.46
CA CYS A 242 17.32 11.75 -11.38
C CYS A 242 18.69 11.05 -11.45
N ARG A 243 18.97 10.14 -10.51
CA ARG A 243 20.29 9.51 -10.35
C ARG A 243 20.45 8.21 -11.14
N ALA A 244 19.37 7.50 -11.45
CA ALA A 244 19.38 6.22 -12.14
C ALA A 244 18.28 6.18 -13.19
N ARG A 245 18.58 5.65 -14.38
CA ARG A 245 17.59 5.50 -15.44
C ARG A 245 16.43 4.62 -14.97
N GLY A 246 15.19 5.06 -15.19
CA GLY A 246 14.00 4.29 -14.82
C GLY A 246 12.83 5.16 -14.37
N VAL A 247 11.94 4.58 -13.57
CA VAL A 247 10.75 5.27 -13.04
C VAL A 247 10.95 5.49 -11.55
N TYR A 248 10.99 6.76 -11.14
CA TYR A 248 10.89 7.14 -9.74
C TYR A 248 9.41 7.30 -9.37
N ARG A 249 9.03 6.87 -8.17
CA ARG A 249 7.70 7.14 -7.60
C ARG A 249 7.86 8.19 -6.52
N VAL A 250 7.21 9.33 -6.69
CA VAL A 250 7.31 10.48 -5.80
C VAL A 250 5.98 10.65 -5.09
N GLU A 251 6.04 10.78 -3.77
CA GLU A 251 4.89 10.99 -2.93
C GLU A 251 5.16 12.14 -1.95
N ILE A 252 4.18 13.04 -1.80
CA ILE A 252 4.14 14.00 -0.69
C ILE A 252 3.10 13.48 0.30
N THR A 253 3.52 13.23 1.52
CA THR A 253 2.63 12.82 2.62
C THR A 253 2.55 13.91 3.68
N GLY A 254 1.44 13.94 4.41
CA GLY A 254 1.23 14.83 5.53
C GLY A 254 0.39 14.17 6.62
N ARG A 255 0.54 14.64 7.86
CA ARG A 255 -0.31 14.23 8.98
C ARG A 255 -1.56 15.11 9.00
N GLY A 256 -2.69 14.52 8.63
CA GLY A 256 -4.01 15.11 8.74
C GLY A 256 -4.78 14.58 9.95
N LYS A 257 -6.10 14.79 9.94
CA LYS A 257 -7.02 14.39 11.02
C LYS A 257 -7.03 12.87 11.25
N PHE A 258 -6.90 12.08 10.18
CA PHE A 258 -6.99 10.61 10.22
C PHE A 258 -5.64 9.92 10.10
N GLY A 259 -4.56 10.63 10.43
CA GLY A 259 -3.20 10.12 10.45
C GLY A 259 -2.38 10.55 9.23
N SER A 260 -1.47 9.69 8.79
CA SER A 260 -0.66 9.96 7.59
C SER A 260 -1.53 9.81 6.35
N GLU A 261 -1.52 10.83 5.50
CA GLU A 261 -2.31 10.91 4.27
C GLU A 261 -1.40 11.23 3.09
N VAL A 262 -1.78 10.72 1.90
CA VAL A 262 -1.07 11.00 0.64
C VAL A 262 -1.69 12.23 0.00
N LEU A 263 -0.89 13.29 -0.13
CA LEU A 263 -1.32 14.56 -0.72
C LEU A 263 -1.04 14.57 -2.23
N ALA A 264 0.11 14.03 -2.65
CA ALA A 264 0.48 13.87 -4.05
C ALA A 264 1.20 12.53 -4.26
N ASN A 265 0.98 11.86 -5.40
CA ASN A 265 1.62 10.62 -5.83
C ASN A 265 1.73 10.56 -7.37
N PHE A 266 2.93 10.80 -7.89
CA PHE A 266 3.18 10.85 -9.34
C PHE A 266 4.55 10.23 -9.70
N PRO A 267 4.69 9.64 -10.91
CA PRO A 267 5.94 9.07 -11.37
C PRO A 267 6.84 10.11 -12.07
N ILE A 268 8.15 9.98 -11.94
CA ILE A 268 9.13 10.71 -12.77
C ILE A 268 9.89 9.71 -13.65
N TYR A 269 9.90 9.97 -14.95
CA TYR A 269 10.54 9.13 -15.96
C TYR A 269 11.99 9.62 -16.18
N CYS A 270 12.92 9.08 -15.41
CA CYS A 270 14.32 9.47 -15.40
C CYS A 270 15.12 8.78 -16.51
N GLY A 271 15.75 9.57 -17.39
CA GLY A 271 16.55 9.07 -18.51
C GLY A 271 15.75 8.28 -19.54
N ARG A 272 14.42 8.47 -19.61
CA ARG A 272 13.53 7.77 -20.55
C ARG A 272 12.30 8.62 -20.86
N ALA A 273 11.66 8.34 -22.00
CA ALA A 273 10.38 8.95 -22.34
C ALA A 273 9.28 8.49 -21.37
N ALA A 274 8.35 9.40 -21.08
CA ALA A 274 7.10 9.05 -20.43
C ALA A 274 6.24 8.21 -21.41
N PRO A 275 5.58 7.15 -20.94
CA PRO A 275 4.70 6.35 -21.77
C PRO A 275 3.50 7.19 -22.26
N THR A 276 3.03 6.87 -23.46
CA THR A 276 1.88 7.51 -24.13
C THR A 276 0.68 6.58 -24.26
N SER A 277 0.87 5.30 -23.94
CA SER A 277 -0.19 4.29 -23.94
C SER A 277 -0.08 3.33 -22.78
N VAL A 278 -1.20 2.70 -22.45
CA VAL A 278 -1.31 1.66 -21.42
C VAL A 278 -2.03 0.45 -22.00
N ARG A 279 -1.56 -0.75 -21.61
CA ARG A 279 -2.32 -1.99 -21.81
C ARG A 279 -3.03 -2.37 -20.52
N PHE A 280 -4.30 -2.75 -20.63
CA PHE A 280 -5.12 -3.12 -19.47
C PHE A 280 -6.00 -4.32 -19.77
N ALA A 281 -6.28 -5.10 -18.73
CA ALA A 281 -7.18 -6.24 -18.81
C ALA A 281 -8.63 -5.79 -18.56
N ARG A 282 -9.57 -6.49 -19.21
CA ARG A 282 -11.00 -6.26 -19.04
C ARG A 282 -11.43 -6.61 -17.61
N SER A 283 -12.10 -5.69 -16.93
CA SER A 283 -12.91 -6.04 -15.75
C SER A 283 -14.20 -6.67 -16.26
N ILE A 284 -14.38 -7.97 -16.02
CA ILE A 284 -15.59 -8.72 -16.38
C ILE A 284 -16.10 -9.38 -15.12
N GLY A 285 -17.01 -8.72 -14.41
CA GLY A 285 -17.71 -9.33 -13.29
C GLY A 285 -18.39 -8.34 -12.37
N GLU A 286 -19.54 -8.77 -11.84
CA GLU A 286 -20.07 -8.25 -10.59
C GLU A 286 -19.05 -8.48 -9.46
N LEU A 287 -19.09 -7.65 -8.42
CA LEU A 287 -18.25 -7.86 -7.25
C LEU A 287 -18.61 -9.21 -6.61
N GLY A 288 -17.62 -10.08 -6.41
CA GLY A 288 -17.80 -11.30 -5.64
C GLY A 288 -18.18 -11.03 -4.18
N SER A 289 -18.47 -12.09 -3.44
CA SER A 289 -18.68 -12.03 -2.00
C SER A 289 -17.51 -11.35 -1.27
N VAL A 290 -17.76 -10.77 -0.10
CA VAL A 290 -16.70 -10.12 0.71
C VAL A 290 -15.51 -11.04 0.96
N ALA A 291 -15.76 -12.34 1.16
CA ALA A 291 -14.71 -13.34 1.35
C ALA A 291 -13.86 -13.54 0.08
N GLU A 292 -14.47 -13.58 -1.09
CA GLU A 292 -13.77 -13.68 -2.38
C GLU A 292 -12.94 -12.42 -2.65
N LEU A 293 -13.48 -11.22 -2.34
CA LEU A 293 -12.75 -9.97 -2.49
C LEU A 293 -11.50 -9.92 -1.59
N GLU A 294 -11.63 -10.32 -0.32
CA GLU A 294 -10.49 -10.38 0.61
C GLU A 294 -9.43 -11.41 0.16
N ALA A 295 -9.87 -12.60 -0.26
CA ALA A 295 -8.99 -13.64 -0.78
C ALA A 295 -8.23 -13.16 -2.03
N GLU A 296 -8.90 -12.44 -2.92
CA GLU A 296 -8.29 -11.88 -4.12
C GLU A 296 -7.26 -10.79 -3.80
N VAL A 297 -7.55 -9.90 -2.85
CA VAL A 297 -6.58 -8.91 -2.36
C VAL A 297 -5.33 -9.61 -1.78
N VAL A 298 -5.49 -10.68 -0.99
CA VAL A 298 -4.36 -11.48 -0.49
C VAL A 298 -3.58 -12.11 -1.63
N ARG A 299 -4.26 -12.76 -2.59
CA ARG A 299 -3.64 -13.43 -3.74
C ARG A 299 -2.80 -12.46 -4.56
N LEU A 300 -3.37 -11.30 -4.91
CA LEU A 300 -2.71 -10.25 -5.67
C LEU A 300 -1.53 -9.65 -4.90
N THR A 301 -1.66 -9.44 -3.58
CA THR A 301 -0.54 -8.99 -2.73
C THR A 301 0.63 -9.96 -2.77
N ASN A 302 0.34 -11.25 -2.61
CA ASN A 302 1.35 -12.31 -2.67
C ASN A 302 1.96 -12.47 -4.08
N GLU A 303 1.22 -12.15 -5.13
CA GLU A 303 1.77 -12.08 -6.48
C GLU A 303 2.80 -10.96 -6.63
N ARG A 304 2.56 -9.78 -6.04
CA ARG A 304 3.55 -8.69 -6.01
C ARG A 304 4.81 -9.07 -5.25
N ARG A 305 4.66 -9.80 -4.14
CA ARG A 305 5.79 -10.30 -3.34
C ARG A 305 6.61 -11.36 -4.06
N ARG A 306 5.97 -12.32 -4.72
CA ARG A 306 6.66 -13.32 -5.56
C ARG A 306 7.47 -12.67 -6.68
N ARG A 307 6.90 -11.66 -7.36
CA ARG A 307 7.62 -10.89 -8.39
C ARG A 307 8.83 -10.10 -7.84
N ALA A 308 8.86 -9.85 -6.53
CA ALA A 308 9.98 -9.22 -5.84
C ALA A 308 10.89 -10.25 -5.11
N SER A 309 10.73 -11.54 -5.40
CA SER A 309 11.47 -12.64 -4.75
C SER A 309 11.34 -12.67 -3.22
N LEU A 310 10.19 -12.25 -2.69
CA LEU A 310 9.87 -12.28 -1.27
C LEU A 310 8.95 -13.47 -0.93
N PRO A 311 9.08 -14.06 0.28
CA PRO A 311 8.14 -15.07 0.76
C PRO A 311 6.70 -14.55 0.75
N VAL A 312 5.75 -15.41 0.43
CA VAL A 312 4.32 -15.10 0.52
C VAL A 312 3.91 -14.86 1.98
N LEU A 313 2.95 -13.97 2.17
CA LEU A 313 2.33 -13.70 3.47
C LEU A 313 1.25 -14.73 3.73
N LEU A 314 1.22 -15.24 4.97
CA LEU A 314 0.21 -16.19 5.43
C LEU A 314 -1.06 -15.44 5.87
N PRO A 315 -2.26 -15.81 5.38
CA PRO A 315 -3.51 -15.24 5.88
C PRO A 315 -3.67 -15.46 7.39
N HIS A 316 -4.10 -14.43 8.12
CA HIS A 316 -4.30 -14.49 9.58
C HIS A 316 -5.73 -14.09 9.94
N ALA A 317 -6.58 -15.08 10.26
CA ALA A 317 -8.02 -14.89 10.42
C ALA A 317 -8.41 -13.84 11.47
N ALA A 318 -7.79 -13.84 12.66
CA ALA A 318 -8.08 -12.83 13.68
C ALA A 318 -7.67 -11.41 13.25
N LEU A 319 -6.62 -11.30 12.43
CA LEU A 319 -6.13 -10.02 11.92
C LEU A 319 -7.03 -9.50 10.79
N ALA A 320 -7.58 -10.42 9.98
CA ALA A 320 -8.60 -10.11 8.98
C ALA A 320 -9.89 -9.56 9.66
N LYS A 321 -10.30 -10.12 10.80
CA LYS A 321 -11.41 -9.57 11.60
C LYS A 321 -11.14 -8.13 12.04
N VAL A 322 -9.92 -7.84 12.52
CA VAL A 322 -9.50 -6.48 12.89
C VAL A 322 -9.50 -5.54 11.67
N ALA A 323 -8.98 -5.99 10.54
CA ALA A 323 -8.96 -5.22 9.30
C ALA A 323 -10.40 -4.92 8.80
N ARG A 324 -11.30 -5.91 8.83
CA ARG A 324 -12.70 -5.75 8.41
C ARG A 324 -13.45 -4.80 9.32
N ALA A 325 -13.22 -4.89 10.63
CA ALA A 325 -13.77 -3.94 11.60
C ALA A 325 -13.32 -2.49 11.32
N HIS A 326 -12.06 -2.29 10.91
CA HIS A 326 -11.57 -0.96 10.52
C HIS A 326 -12.20 -0.47 9.22
N SER A 327 -12.35 -1.33 8.20
CA SER A 327 -13.08 -0.96 6.98
C SER A 327 -14.56 -0.62 7.24
N LEU A 328 -15.21 -1.31 8.19
CA LEU A 328 -16.58 -1.00 8.63
C LEU A 328 -16.64 0.35 9.34
N ASP A 329 -15.65 0.64 10.20
CA ASP A 329 -15.53 1.91 10.90
C ASP A 329 -15.31 3.08 9.92
N MET A 330 -14.44 2.91 8.92
CA MET A 330 -14.25 3.87 7.83
C MET A 330 -15.56 4.17 7.10
N LYS A 331 -16.36 3.14 6.80
CA LYS A 331 -17.69 3.29 6.18
C LYS A 331 -18.65 4.05 7.11
N ALA A 332 -18.79 3.59 8.36
CA ALA A 332 -19.76 4.13 9.31
C ALA A 332 -19.49 5.60 9.65
N ASN A 333 -18.21 5.98 9.73
CA ASN A 333 -17.78 7.32 10.12
C ASN A 333 -17.31 8.19 8.94
N ASN A 334 -17.58 7.76 7.69
CA ASN A 334 -17.29 8.51 6.46
C ASN A 334 -15.86 9.06 6.39
N PHE A 335 -14.86 8.23 6.69
CA PHE A 335 -13.45 8.61 6.58
C PHE A 335 -12.64 7.50 5.90
N VAL A 336 -11.47 7.85 5.36
CA VAL A 336 -10.47 6.86 4.92
C VAL A 336 -9.16 7.26 5.56
N GLY A 337 -8.60 6.39 6.39
CA GLY A 337 -7.36 6.70 7.09
C GLY A 337 -6.95 5.62 8.08
N HIS A 338 -5.71 5.75 8.56
CA HIS A 338 -5.12 4.79 9.49
C HIS A 338 -5.60 5.00 10.94
N LEU A 339 -5.74 6.27 11.33
CA LEU A 339 -6.19 6.65 12.66
C LEU A 339 -7.71 6.79 12.66
N SER A 340 -8.34 5.89 13.39
CA SER A 340 -9.77 5.97 13.63
C SER A 340 -10.06 6.87 14.83
N PRO A 341 -11.07 7.74 14.76
CA PRO A 341 -11.53 8.52 15.91
C PRO A 341 -12.17 7.65 17.01
N THR A 342 -12.64 6.44 16.68
CA THR A 342 -13.35 5.54 17.60
C THR A 342 -12.46 4.40 18.07
N THR A 343 -11.60 3.87 17.20
CA THR A 343 -10.78 2.68 17.43
C THR A 343 -9.27 2.98 17.48
N GLY A 344 -8.85 4.24 17.30
CA GLY A 344 -7.45 4.64 17.44
C GLY A 344 -6.55 4.12 16.31
N SER A 345 -5.27 3.83 16.62
CA SER A 345 -4.25 3.44 15.63
C SER A 345 -4.33 1.95 15.24
N PRO A 346 -3.66 1.52 14.15
CA PRO A 346 -3.59 0.10 13.78
C PRO A 346 -3.03 -0.77 14.91
N ALA A 347 -1.96 -0.30 15.56
CA ALA A 347 -1.36 -0.97 16.70
C ALA A 347 -2.34 -1.10 17.88
N SER A 348 -3.12 -0.05 18.16
CA SER A 348 -4.17 -0.09 19.20
C SER A 348 -5.29 -1.08 18.86
N ARG A 349 -5.74 -1.11 17.59
CA ARG A 349 -6.75 -2.08 17.13
C ARG A 349 -6.28 -3.53 17.30
N VAL A 350 -5.07 -3.84 16.84
CA VAL A 350 -4.49 -5.19 16.96
C VAL A 350 -4.25 -5.56 18.43
N LYS A 351 -3.80 -4.61 19.26
CA LYS A 351 -3.61 -4.82 20.70
C LYS A 351 -4.92 -5.12 21.43
N ARG A 352 -6.00 -4.38 21.15
CA ARG A 352 -7.33 -4.65 21.76
C ARG A 352 -7.89 -6.01 21.36
N ALA A 353 -7.58 -6.49 20.15
CA ALA A 353 -7.91 -7.84 19.72
C ALA A 353 -7.06 -8.95 20.37
N LYS A 354 -6.14 -8.58 21.29
CA LYS A 354 -5.22 -9.49 21.99
C LYS A 354 -4.36 -10.34 21.03
N ILE A 355 -4.07 -9.82 19.83
CA ILE A 355 -3.20 -10.48 18.85
C ILE A 355 -1.76 -10.07 19.18
N PRO A 356 -0.87 -11.01 19.55
CA PRO A 356 0.52 -10.69 19.87
C PRO A 356 1.35 -10.53 18.58
N TYR A 357 2.13 -9.46 18.49
CA TYR A 357 2.95 -9.15 17.32
C TYR A 357 4.27 -8.47 17.71
N MET A 358 5.29 -8.63 16.86
CA MET A 358 6.56 -7.88 16.96
C MET A 358 6.56 -6.65 16.05
N VAL A 359 5.90 -6.77 14.89
CA VAL A 359 5.74 -5.69 13.90
C VAL A 359 4.28 -5.66 13.49
N VAL A 360 3.72 -4.46 13.34
CA VAL A 360 2.42 -4.23 12.72
C VAL A 360 2.53 -3.11 11.70
N ARG A 361 1.96 -3.32 10.52
CA ARG A 361 1.87 -2.32 9.44
C ARG A 361 0.45 -2.35 8.89
N GLU A 362 0.01 -1.24 8.33
CA GLU A 362 -1.31 -1.15 7.71
C GLU A 362 -1.23 -0.42 6.38
N ASN A 363 -1.99 -0.93 5.40
CA ASN A 363 -2.39 -0.19 4.22
C ASN A 363 -3.90 -0.01 4.22
N VAL A 364 -4.38 1.14 3.78
CA VAL A 364 -5.80 1.39 3.53
C VAL A 364 -5.98 1.88 2.10
N ALA A 365 -7.05 1.44 1.43
CA ALA A 365 -7.38 1.87 0.09
C ALA A 365 -8.89 2.05 -0.08
N ARG A 366 -9.25 2.98 -0.96
CA ARG A 366 -10.59 3.15 -1.50
C ARG A 366 -10.49 2.90 -3.01
N ALA A 367 -11.10 1.82 -3.51
CA ALA A 367 -10.95 1.40 -4.90
C ALA A 367 -12.23 0.74 -5.42
N TYR A 368 -12.41 0.57 -6.72
CA TYR A 368 -13.57 -0.12 -7.30
C TYR A 368 -13.36 -1.64 -7.48
N SER A 369 -12.13 -2.14 -7.32
CA SER A 369 -11.81 -3.58 -7.40
C SER A 369 -10.58 -3.98 -6.56
N PRO A 370 -10.40 -5.27 -6.21
CA PRO A 370 -9.17 -5.76 -5.58
C PRO A 370 -7.91 -5.47 -6.39
N SER A 371 -7.98 -5.60 -7.72
CA SER A 371 -6.85 -5.31 -8.61
C SER A 371 -6.46 -3.84 -8.55
N GLU A 372 -7.44 -2.95 -8.54
CA GLU A 372 -7.20 -1.50 -8.40
C GLU A 372 -6.57 -1.17 -7.06
N ALA A 373 -7.13 -1.68 -5.96
CA ALA A 373 -6.56 -1.47 -4.63
C ALA A 373 -5.09 -1.86 -4.59
N ILE A 374 -4.72 -3.04 -5.10
CA ILE A 374 -3.31 -3.47 -5.12
C ILE A 374 -2.45 -2.61 -6.05
N ILE A 375 -2.96 -2.16 -7.19
CA ILE A 375 -2.22 -1.28 -8.09
C ILE A 375 -1.93 0.05 -7.38
N GLU A 376 -2.94 0.70 -6.81
CA GLU A 376 -2.80 1.98 -6.09
C GLU A 376 -1.85 1.88 -4.90
N LEU A 377 -2.00 0.83 -4.08
CA LEU A 377 -1.10 0.58 -2.95
C LEU A 377 0.34 0.33 -3.42
N MET A 378 0.55 -0.40 -4.52
CA MET A 378 1.89 -0.60 -5.08
C MET A 378 2.48 0.65 -5.74
N ASN A 379 1.63 1.62 -6.04
CA ASN A 379 2.04 2.88 -6.63
C ASN A 379 2.45 3.93 -5.61
N SER A 380 1.92 3.85 -4.39
CA SER A 380 2.38 4.61 -3.24
C SER A 380 3.69 4.00 -2.68
N PRO A 381 4.80 4.74 -2.61
CA PRO A 381 6.04 4.25 -1.99
C PRO A 381 5.85 3.73 -0.56
N ALA A 382 5.04 4.41 0.26
CA ALA A 382 4.80 4.02 1.65
C ALA A 382 4.04 2.69 1.74
N HIS A 383 2.91 2.57 1.04
CA HIS A 383 2.11 1.34 1.02
C HIS A 383 2.84 0.16 0.36
N ARG A 384 3.58 0.43 -0.72
CA ARG A 384 4.47 -0.55 -1.36
C ARG A 384 5.53 -1.06 -0.39
N GLY A 385 6.09 -0.16 0.43
CA GLY A 385 7.04 -0.51 1.48
C GLY A 385 6.47 -1.52 2.47
N ASN A 386 5.19 -1.40 2.84
CA ASN A 386 4.53 -2.38 3.69
C ASN A 386 4.30 -3.72 2.97
N ILE A 387 3.81 -3.71 1.73
CA ILE A 387 3.56 -4.93 0.93
C ILE A 387 4.85 -5.72 0.70
N LEU A 388 5.95 -5.03 0.42
CA LEU A 388 7.26 -5.62 0.12
C LEU A 388 8.18 -5.70 1.34
N SER A 389 7.67 -5.48 2.54
CA SER A 389 8.49 -5.57 3.74
C SER A 389 8.86 -7.03 4.01
N ASP A 390 10.14 -7.28 4.30
CA ASP A 390 10.67 -8.57 4.75
C ASP A 390 10.44 -8.79 6.26
N ASP A 391 10.04 -7.73 6.99
CA ASP A 391 9.82 -7.74 8.43
C ASP A 391 8.44 -8.29 8.87
N VAL A 392 7.58 -8.67 7.93
CA VAL A 392 6.24 -9.23 8.15
C VAL A 392 6.10 -10.61 7.51
N THR A 393 5.29 -11.47 8.13
CA THR A 393 5.07 -12.86 7.68
C THR A 393 3.59 -13.19 7.46
N HIS A 394 2.69 -12.41 8.03
CA HIS A 394 1.25 -12.64 7.99
C HIS A 394 0.50 -11.40 7.50
N ILE A 395 -0.68 -11.64 6.93
CA ILE A 395 -1.59 -10.60 6.45
C ILE A 395 -3.03 -10.91 6.89
N GLY A 396 -3.74 -9.90 7.37
CA GLY A 396 -5.18 -9.90 7.54
C GLY A 396 -5.79 -8.83 6.64
N VAL A 397 -6.69 -9.22 5.75
CA VAL A 397 -7.38 -8.29 4.85
C VAL A 397 -8.83 -8.16 5.29
N GLY A 398 -9.32 -6.92 5.30
CA GLY A 398 -10.72 -6.59 5.50
C GLY A 398 -11.24 -5.80 4.31
N VAL A 399 -12.35 -6.24 3.71
CA VAL A 399 -13.04 -5.50 2.65
C VAL A 399 -14.46 -5.17 3.10
N VAL A 400 -14.88 -3.94 2.85
CA VAL A 400 -16.28 -3.52 2.96
C VAL A 400 -16.71 -2.88 1.66
N VAL A 401 -17.85 -3.34 1.14
CA VAL A 401 -18.49 -2.72 -0.03
C VAL A 401 -19.35 -1.54 0.44
N ASP A 402 -19.05 -0.37 -0.10
CA ASP A 402 -19.81 0.85 0.04
C ASP A 402 -20.62 1.08 -1.24
N SER A 403 -21.90 0.73 -1.18
CA SER A 403 -22.86 0.88 -2.28
C SER A 403 -23.67 2.18 -2.18
N SER A 404 -23.21 3.17 -1.41
CA SER A 404 -23.87 4.49 -1.34
C SER A 404 -23.85 5.24 -2.68
N ALA A 405 -22.94 4.88 -3.58
CA ALA A 405 -22.91 5.30 -4.97
C ALA A 405 -23.41 4.18 -5.90
N SER A 406 -23.89 4.52 -7.12
CA SER A 406 -24.34 3.51 -8.09
C SER A 406 -23.22 2.58 -8.59
N THR A 407 -21.97 2.97 -8.38
CA THR A 407 -20.81 2.12 -8.58
C THR A 407 -20.28 1.79 -7.19
N PRO A 408 -20.38 0.54 -6.73
CA PRO A 408 -19.90 0.20 -5.40
C PRO A 408 -18.39 0.44 -5.30
N VAL A 409 -17.97 0.96 -4.15
CA VAL A 409 -16.58 1.22 -3.81
C VAL A 409 -16.16 0.26 -2.71
N LEU A 410 -14.94 -0.27 -2.80
CA LEU A 410 -14.32 -1.10 -1.80
C LEU A 410 -13.50 -0.23 -0.84
N LEU A 411 -13.78 -0.35 0.46
CA LEU A 411 -12.90 0.07 1.53
C LEU A 411 -12.05 -1.12 1.97
N VAL A 412 -10.77 -1.08 1.63
CA VAL A 412 -9.83 -2.19 1.82
C VAL A 412 -8.85 -1.82 2.91
N THR A 413 -8.69 -2.68 3.91
CA THR A 413 -7.65 -2.59 4.93
C THR A 413 -6.76 -3.83 4.82
N GLN A 414 -5.44 -3.63 4.69
CA GLN A 414 -4.44 -4.70 4.83
C GLN A 414 -3.66 -4.48 6.11
N ASN A 415 -3.80 -5.36 7.08
CA ASN A 415 -2.94 -5.40 8.25
C ASN A 415 -1.87 -6.46 8.03
N PHE A 416 -0.61 -6.09 8.23
CA PHE A 416 0.53 -6.98 8.16
C PHE A 416 1.11 -7.14 9.54
N ILE A 417 1.45 -8.37 9.93
CA ILE A 417 2.17 -8.61 11.18
C ILE A 417 3.33 -9.56 10.96
N ARG A 418 4.30 -9.46 11.86
CA ARG A 418 5.07 -10.61 12.30
C ARG A 418 4.51 -11.02 13.66
N PRO A 419 3.81 -12.16 13.77
CA PRO A 419 3.30 -12.63 15.05
C PRO A 419 4.45 -12.74 16.04
N ALA A 420 4.17 -12.44 17.31
CA ALA A 420 5.10 -12.87 18.35
C ALA A 420 5.04 -14.40 18.36
N THR A 421 6.20 -15.05 18.36
CA THR A 421 6.28 -16.51 18.52
C THR A 421 5.58 -16.88 19.83
N PRO A 422 4.64 -17.86 19.82
CA PRO A 422 4.05 -18.35 21.05
C PRO A 422 5.14 -18.80 22.00
N TYR A 423 5.15 -18.21 23.18
CA TYR A 423 6.11 -18.50 24.24
C TYR A 423 5.73 -19.80 24.93
N ASN A 424 6.65 -20.77 24.97
CA ASN A 424 6.56 -21.91 25.87
C ASN A 424 7.55 -21.73 27.03
N PRO A 425 7.09 -21.58 28.28
CA PRO A 425 7.98 -21.45 29.43
C PRO A 425 8.98 -22.60 29.58
N ALA A 426 8.62 -23.81 29.12
CA ALA A 426 9.49 -24.96 29.18
C ALA A 426 10.66 -24.88 28.19
N THR A 427 10.53 -24.16 27.07
CA THR A 427 11.58 -24.06 26.03
C THR A 427 12.25 -22.70 25.98
N ALA A 428 11.68 -21.68 26.61
CA ALA A 428 12.11 -20.30 26.48
C ALA A 428 13.58 -20.02 26.79
N GLN A 429 14.13 -20.74 27.77
CA GLN A 429 15.54 -20.65 28.10
C GLN A 429 16.42 -21.19 26.96
N ALA A 430 16.04 -22.32 26.37
CA ALA A 430 16.73 -22.90 25.23
C ALA A 430 16.59 -22.01 23.98
N ASP A 431 15.39 -21.47 23.74
CA ASP A 431 15.11 -20.56 22.61
C ASP A 431 15.93 -19.26 22.73
N ALA A 432 16.01 -18.69 23.94
CA ALA A 432 16.84 -17.52 24.21
C ALA A 432 18.33 -17.80 23.94
N LEU A 433 18.84 -18.95 24.40
CA LEU A 433 20.21 -19.38 24.14
C LEU A 433 20.48 -19.54 22.64
N GLU A 434 19.57 -20.13 21.88
CA GLU A 434 19.76 -20.29 20.43
C GLU A 434 19.71 -18.97 19.69
N ILE A 435 18.84 -18.04 20.08
CA ILE A 435 18.81 -16.68 19.53
C ILE A 435 20.14 -15.96 19.81
N ILE A 436 20.68 -16.05 21.03
CA ILE A 436 21.99 -15.49 21.39
C ILE A 436 23.11 -16.11 20.55
N ARG A 437 23.13 -17.45 20.40
CA ARG A 437 24.12 -18.16 19.58
C ARG A 437 24.06 -17.71 18.12
N ARG A 438 22.86 -17.66 17.54
CA ARG A 438 22.63 -17.22 16.16
C ARG A 438 23.09 -15.78 15.95
N ALA A 439 22.76 -14.87 16.88
CA ALA A 439 23.16 -13.47 16.80
C ALA A 439 24.68 -13.29 16.88
N ARG A 440 25.35 -13.98 17.81
CA ARG A 440 26.81 -13.93 17.94
C ARG A 440 27.53 -14.51 16.73
N ARG A 441 27.05 -15.65 16.20
CA ARG A 441 27.55 -16.24 14.95
C ARG A 441 27.44 -15.28 13.77
N LYS A 442 26.27 -14.64 13.59
CA LYS A 442 26.05 -13.65 12.53
C LYS A 442 26.98 -12.43 12.66
N ALA A 443 27.32 -12.04 13.88
CA ALA A 443 28.22 -10.93 14.17
C ALA A 443 29.72 -11.31 14.18
N GLY A 444 30.07 -12.58 13.90
CA GLY A 444 31.46 -13.06 13.99
C GLY A 444 32.03 -13.08 15.42
N ALA A 445 31.17 -13.09 16.44
CA ALA A 445 31.56 -13.14 17.85
C ALA A 445 31.68 -14.59 18.34
N ARG A 446 32.65 -14.86 19.23
CA ARG A 446 32.85 -16.19 19.86
C ARG A 446 31.60 -16.68 20.58
N SER A 447 31.29 -17.96 20.55
CA SER A 447 30.18 -18.53 21.35
C SER A 447 30.37 -18.31 22.85
N LEU A 448 29.26 -18.16 23.59
CA LEU A 448 29.28 -18.09 25.04
C LEU A 448 29.09 -19.49 25.62
N VAL A 449 29.86 -19.79 26.67
CA VAL A 449 29.75 -21.03 27.45
C VAL A 449 28.69 -20.82 28.53
N ARG A 450 27.80 -21.80 28.75
CA ARG A 450 26.85 -21.72 29.86
C ARG A 450 27.61 -21.74 31.19
N TYR A 451 27.14 -20.96 32.16
CA TYR A 451 27.75 -20.91 33.47
C TYR A 451 26.70 -20.94 34.57
N ASP A 452 26.63 -22.08 35.25
CA ASP A 452 25.59 -22.40 36.23
C ASP A 452 25.48 -21.36 37.34
N LYS A 453 26.60 -20.77 37.79
CA LYS A 453 26.58 -19.70 38.80
C LYS A 453 25.85 -18.43 38.32
N LEU A 454 25.96 -18.09 37.04
CA LEU A 454 25.19 -16.99 36.45
C LEU A 454 23.73 -17.39 36.24
N GLU A 455 23.47 -18.66 35.96
CA GLU A 455 22.11 -19.17 35.77
C GLU A 455 21.31 -19.13 37.08
N VAL A 456 21.87 -19.66 38.17
CA VAL A 456 21.31 -19.57 39.52
C VAL A 456 21.11 -18.11 39.95
N LEU A 457 22.03 -17.22 39.60
CA LEU A 457 21.90 -15.80 39.91
C LEU A 457 20.75 -15.17 39.11
N ALA A 458 20.60 -15.53 37.85
CA ALA A 458 19.49 -15.06 37.02
C ALA A 458 18.14 -15.56 37.55
N GLU A 459 18.04 -16.81 37.98
CA GLU A 459 16.82 -17.38 38.58
C GLU A 459 16.41 -16.64 39.85
N ARG A 460 17.38 -16.36 40.73
CA ARG A 460 17.14 -15.59 41.95
C ARG A 460 16.64 -14.19 41.65
N TYR A 461 17.26 -13.51 40.67
CA TYR A 461 16.85 -12.17 40.26
C TYR A 461 15.41 -12.16 39.75
N VAL A 462 15.08 -13.09 38.85
CA VAL A 462 13.76 -13.18 38.27
C VAL A 462 12.71 -13.58 39.31
N LYS A 463 13.02 -14.51 40.22
CA LYS A 463 12.15 -14.88 41.37
C LYS A 463 11.88 -13.69 42.29
N ALA A 464 12.87 -12.81 42.47
CA ALA A 464 12.70 -11.58 43.23
C ALA A 464 11.80 -10.57 42.49
N LEU A 465 11.87 -10.50 41.15
CA LEU A 465 11.01 -9.66 40.32
C LEU A 465 9.55 -10.11 40.29
N THR A 466 9.28 -11.41 40.47
CA THR A 466 7.93 -11.97 40.39
C THR A 466 7.22 -12.09 41.73
N ALA A 467 7.87 -11.72 42.84
CA ALA A 467 7.24 -11.72 44.16
C ALA A 467 6.42 -10.44 44.35
N ASP A 468 5.17 -10.57 44.82
CA ASP A 468 4.12 -9.53 44.88
C ASP A 468 4.45 -8.23 45.65
N LYS A 469 5.65 -8.10 46.24
CA LYS A 469 6.06 -6.95 47.05
C LYS A 469 7.45 -6.39 46.73
N LYS A 470 8.11 -6.79 45.64
CA LYS A 470 9.47 -6.31 45.29
C LYS A 470 9.48 -5.52 43.99
N THR A 471 10.09 -4.33 44.03
CA THR A 471 10.35 -3.49 42.85
C THR A 471 11.61 -3.96 42.11
N GLN A 472 11.78 -3.54 40.85
CA GLN A 472 13.01 -3.76 40.10
C GLN A 472 14.25 -3.26 40.88
N ALA A 473 14.13 -2.15 41.60
CA ALA A 473 15.19 -1.60 42.45
C ALA A 473 15.63 -2.58 43.56
N ALA A 474 14.70 -3.31 44.18
CA ALA A 474 15.03 -4.32 45.20
C ALA A 474 15.76 -5.53 44.61
N ALA A 475 15.36 -5.96 43.40
CA ALA A 475 16.05 -7.02 42.66
C ALA A 475 17.47 -6.58 42.25
N ASP A 476 17.63 -5.34 41.79
CA ASP A 476 18.91 -4.76 41.39
C ASP A 476 19.89 -4.59 42.57
N ALA A 477 19.38 -4.18 43.75
CA ALA A 477 20.16 -4.09 44.97
C ALA A 477 20.68 -5.48 45.42
N MET A 478 19.82 -6.50 45.38
CA MET A 478 20.18 -7.88 45.68
C MET A 478 21.26 -8.41 44.72
N LEU A 479 21.09 -8.17 43.42
CA LEU A 479 22.05 -8.56 42.39
C LEU A 479 23.40 -7.89 42.63
N SER A 480 23.39 -6.58 42.92
CA SER A 480 24.61 -5.80 43.19
C SER A 480 25.39 -6.36 44.40
N GLY A 481 24.70 -6.74 45.47
CA GLY A 481 25.33 -7.40 46.63
C GLY A 481 26.00 -8.73 46.27
N TRP A 482 25.34 -9.53 45.42
CA TRP A 482 25.90 -10.81 44.95
C TRP A 482 27.13 -10.64 44.06
N LEU A 483 27.09 -9.68 43.13
CA LEU A 483 28.22 -9.38 42.26
C LEU A 483 29.45 -8.93 43.05
N LYS A 484 29.26 -8.16 44.13
CA LYS A 484 30.33 -7.71 45.02
C LYS A 484 30.96 -8.83 45.88
N SER A 485 30.30 -9.98 46.02
CA SER A 485 30.81 -11.08 46.85
C SER A 485 32.07 -11.77 46.30
N GLY A 486 32.46 -11.52 45.04
CA GLY A 486 33.62 -12.13 44.39
C GLY A 486 33.49 -13.63 44.07
N LYS A 487 32.43 -14.30 44.51
CA LYS A 487 32.23 -15.77 44.43
C LYS A 487 32.00 -16.32 43.00
N LEU A 488 31.85 -15.44 42.01
CA LEU A 488 31.57 -15.80 40.63
C LEU A 488 32.83 -16.15 39.82
N GLY A 489 34.04 -15.78 40.26
CA GLY A 489 35.27 -16.06 39.51
C GLY A 489 35.30 -15.44 38.10
N LEU A 490 34.62 -14.31 37.92
CA LEU A 490 34.54 -13.55 36.67
C LEU A 490 35.04 -12.13 36.95
N LYS A 491 35.85 -11.57 36.05
CA LYS A 491 36.35 -10.19 36.13
C LYS A 491 35.26 -9.15 35.96
N ARG A 492 34.21 -9.51 35.22
CA ARG A 492 33.05 -8.64 34.97
C ARG A 492 31.81 -9.46 34.71
N VAL A 493 30.69 -8.98 35.24
CA VAL A 493 29.34 -9.48 34.94
C VAL A 493 28.47 -8.29 34.59
N ASP A 494 27.72 -8.42 33.50
CA ASP A 494 26.74 -7.45 33.05
C ASP A 494 25.38 -8.20 32.91
N GLY A 495 24.26 -7.48 32.97
CA GLY A 495 22.92 -8.05 32.87
C GLY A 495 22.02 -7.33 31.87
N LEU A 496 21.09 -8.07 31.28
CA LEU A 496 20.08 -7.58 30.33
C LEU A 496 18.72 -8.19 30.68
N LEU A 497 17.74 -7.35 30.98
CA LEU A 497 16.36 -7.74 31.21
C LEU A 497 15.53 -7.48 29.94
N VAL A 498 14.94 -8.52 29.36
CA VAL A 498 14.16 -8.45 28.11
C VAL A 498 12.72 -8.91 28.34
N LYS A 499 11.76 -8.14 27.80
CA LYS A 499 10.34 -8.52 27.79
C LYS A 499 10.08 -9.56 26.69
N LEU A 500 9.40 -10.65 27.03
CA LEU A 500 9.26 -11.83 26.16
C LEU A 500 8.30 -11.72 24.98
N THR A 501 7.50 -10.66 24.90
CA THR A 501 6.74 -10.37 23.66
C THR A 501 7.67 -10.15 22.46
N ALA A 502 8.98 -10.05 22.69
CA ALA A 502 10.01 -9.95 21.66
C ALA A 502 11.25 -10.78 22.05
N LEU A 503 11.15 -12.10 22.25
CA LEU A 503 12.36 -12.93 22.48
C LEU A 503 13.41 -12.73 21.37
N GLU A 504 12.95 -12.54 20.13
CA GLU A 504 13.79 -12.20 18.98
C GLU A 504 14.51 -10.85 19.10
N SER A 505 14.09 -9.92 19.97
CA SER A 505 14.85 -8.69 20.20
C SER A 505 16.22 -8.95 20.83
N LEU A 506 16.43 -10.11 21.46
CA LEU A 506 17.75 -10.55 21.92
C LEU A 506 18.75 -10.62 20.75
N ALA A 507 18.30 -10.93 19.53
CA ALA A 507 19.17 -10.99 18.37
C ALA A 507 19.84 -9.65 18.02
N SER A 508 19.25 -8.54 18.47
CA SER A 508 19.69 -7.17 18.19
C SER A 508 20.31 -6.48 19.41
N ALA A 509 20.38 -7.13 20.58
CA ALA A 509 20.92 -6.53 21.79
C ALA A 509 22.45 -6.43 21.70
N LYS A 510 22.97 -5.20 21.64
CA LYS A 510 24.40 -4.90 21.44
C LYS A 510 25.25 -5.41 22.60
N GLU A 511 24.67 -5.46 23.80
CA GLU A 511 25.28 -5.95 25.03
C GLU A 511 25.76 -7.40 24.86
N LEU A 512 24.97 -8.24 24.19
CA LEU A 512 25.28 -9.63 23.92
C LEU A 512 26.38 -9.83 22.87
N LEU A 513 26.80 -8.77 22.18
CA LEU A 513 27.81 -8.83 21.12
C LEU A 513 29.15 -8.23 21.56
N ARG A 514 29.28 -7.77 22.81
CA ARG A 514 30.53 -7.18 23.33
C ARG A 514 31.70 -8.17 23.24
N ARG A 515 32.88 -7.65 22.86
CA ARG A 515 34.13 -8.43 22.79
C ARG A 515 34.57 -8.85 24.20
N GLY A 516 35.13 -10.06 24.30
CA GLY A 516 35.65 -10.60 25.56
C GLY A 516 34.61 -11.26 26.48
N LEU A 517 33.33 -11.26 26.11
CA LEU A 517 32.34 -12.09 26.80
C LEU A 517 32.63 -13.57 26.53
N THR A 518 32.57 -14.38 27.58
CA THR A 518 32.94 -15.80 27.57
C THR A 518 31.85 -16.70 28.13
N HIS A 519 31.06 -16.20 29.08
CA HIS A 519 30.06 -16.99 29.80
C HIS A 519 28.68 -16.34 29.72
N VAL A 520 27.63 -17.16 29.81
CA VAL A 520 26.22 -16.74 29.88
C VAL A 520 25.45 -17.57 30.89
N GLY A 521 24.54 -16.94 31.62
CA GLY A 521 23.50 -17.62 32.40
C GLY A 521 22.21 -16.81 32.25
N LEU A 522 21.07 -17.49 32.17
CA LEU A 522 19.80 -16.77 31.98
C LEU A 522 18.65 -17.52 32.63
N ALA A 523 17.65 -16.76 33.04
CA ALA A 523 16.44 -17.30 33.64
C ALA A 523 15.22 -16.61 33.05
N VAL A 524 14.10 -17.32 33.12
CA VAL A 524 12.83 -16.88 32.58
C VAL A 524 11.76 -16.96 33.66
N ALA A 525 10.91 -15.93 33.78
CA ALA A 525 9.68 -16.09 34.56
C ALA A 525 8.52 -15.26 34.06
N ARG A 526 7.36 -15.70 34.50
CA ARG A 526 6.06 -15.09 34.25
C ARG A 526 5.66 -14.25 35.45
N THR A 527 5.40 -12.98 35.20
CA THR A 527 4.65 -12.10 36.11
C THR A 527 3.17 -12.11 35.74
N ALA A 528 2.32 -11.49 36.56
CA ALA A 528 0.89 -11.34 36.28
C ALA A 528 0.60 -10.67 34.91
N GLU A 529 1.51 -9.80 34.43
CA GLU A 529 1.28 -8.98 33.23
C GLU A 529 2.15 -9.37 32.01
N ARG A 530 3.26 -10.08 32.22
CA ARG A 530 4.28 -10.29 31.18
C ARG A 530 5.16 -11.48 31.51
N VAL A 531 5.93 -11.92 30.53
CA VAL A 531 7.04 -12.83 30.77
C VAL A 531 8.35 -12.07 30.55
N VAL A 532 9.38 -12.36 31.35
CA VAL A 532 10.69 -11.71 31.28
C VAL A 532 11.80 -12.74 31.16
N VAL A 533 12.80 -12.47 30.30
CA VAL A 533 14.09 -13.17 30.30
C VAL A 533 15.11 -12.24 30.92
N PHE A 534 15.85 -12.73 31.90
CA PHE A 534 17.02 -12.04 32.42
C PHE A 534 18.27 -12.80 32.00
N VAL A 535 19.14 -12.12 31.26
CA VAL A 535 20.38 -12.68 30.72
C VAL A 535 21.56 -12.01 31.43
N LEU A 536 22.40 -12.82 32.07
CA LEU A 536 23.68 -12.41 32.64
C LEU A 536 24.82 -12.92 31.75
N PHE A 537 25.82 -12.08 31.53
CA PHE A 537 26.99 -12.43 30.74
C PHE A 537 28.28 -12.04 31.45
N GLY A 538 29.27 -12.90 31.33
CA GLY A 538 30.50 -12.87 32.11
C GLY A 538 31.76 -12.83 31.25
N LYS A 539 32.78 -12.11 31.74
CA LYS A 539 34.16 -12.16 31.24
C LYS A 539 35.07 -12.79 32.30
N ARG A 540 35.81 -13.83 31.93
CA ARG A 540 36.95 -14.33 32.71
C ARG A 540 38.18 -13.45 32.53
#